data_AF-A0A9Q2EEF1-F1
#
_entry.id   AF-A0A9Q2EEF1-F1
#
_cell.length_a   1.000
_cell.length_b   1.000
_cell.length_c   1.000
_cell.angle_alpha   90.00
_cell.angle_beta   90.00
_cell.angle_gamma   90.00
#
_symmetry.space_group_name_H-M   'P 1'
#
loop_
_entity.id
_entity.type
_entity.pdbx_description
1 polymer ?
#
loop_
_entity_poly.entity_id
_entity_poly.type
_entity_poly.pdbx_seq_one_letter_code
_entity_poly.pdbx_strand_id
1 'polypeptide(L)'
;MEKSKQLRKQMTPEELRLWYLLRGRRFFGYKFRRQMPIGAYIVDFACFKARLIIELDGGQHQNNETYDSRRTEFLNANGWEILRFWNNEFRTNEEEVLMAIRQRLRCLMPSP
;
A
#
# COMPACT_ATOMS: atom_id res chain seq x y z
N MET A 1 -1.98 -20.44 20.75
CA MET A 1 -1.77 -19.73 19.47
C MET A 1 -1.23 -18.34 19.78
N GLU A 2 0.09 -18.21 19.78
CA GLU A 2 0.77 -16.93 20.00
C GLU A 2 0.48 -15.99 18.82
N LYS A 3 -0.43 -15.04 19.03
CA LYS A 3 -0.53 -13.86 18.18
C LYS A 3 0.74 -13.05 18.40
N SER A 4 1.76 -13.26 17.57
CA SER A 4 2.87 -12.33 17.44
C SER A 4 2.26 -10.95 17.15
N LYS A 5 2.23 -10.09 18.17
CA LYS A 5 1.93 -8.67 18.02
C LYS A 5 3.13 -8.07 17.32
N GLN A 6 3.25 -8.27 16.00
CA GLN A 6 4.19 -7.50 15.20
C GLN A 6 3.87 -6.03 15.46
N LEU A 7 4.81 -5.35 16.14
CA LEU A 7 4.68 -3.96 16.51
C LEU A 7 4.53 -3.17 15.21
N ARG A 8 3.44 -2.42 15.10
CA ARG A 8 3.23 -1.51 13.99
C ARG A 8 4.41 -0.54 13.94
N LYS A 9 5.08 -0.44 12.79
CA LYS A 9 6.17 0.52 12.60
C LYS A 9 5.67 1.95 12.85
N GLN A 10 6.54 2.84 13.30
CA GLN A 10 6.22 4.26 13.22
C GLN A 10 6.15 4.64 11.73
N MET A 11 5.12 5.39 11.34
CA MET A 11 4.96 5.78 9.94
C MET A 11 5.92 6.92 9.59
N THR A 12 6.41 6.92 8.34
CA THR A 12 7.21 8.04 7.84
C THR A 12 6.32 9.28 7.61
N PRO A 13 6.88 10.49 7.47
CA PRO A 13 6.12 11.68 7.11
C PRO A 13 5.30 11.50 5.82
N GLU A 14 5.86 10.82 4.82
CA GLU A 14 5.23 10.52 3.53
C GLU A 14 4.03 9.57 3.72
N GLU A 15 4.20 8.49 4.49
CA GLU A 15 3.12 7.58 4.83
C GLU A 15 2.02 8.28 5.63
N LEU A 16 2.38 9.16 6.58
CA LEU A 16 1.39 9.95 7.34
C LEU A 16 0.59 10.88 6.43
N ARG A 17 1.26 11.53 5.47
CA ARG A 17 0.64 12.41 4.48
C ARG A 17 -0.30 11.63 3.58
N LEU A 18 0.14 10.51 3.00
CA LEU A 18 -0.71 9.65 2.18
C LEU A 18 -1.90 9.12 3.00
N TRP A 19 -1.67 8.72 4.25
CA TRP A 19 -2.76 8.27 5.13
C TRP A 19 -3.81 9.35 5.37
N TYR A 20 -3.41 10.61 5.56
CA TYR A 20 -4.34 11.72 5.73
C TYR A 20 -5.30 11.86 4.52
N LEU A 21 -4.78 11.61 3.31
CA LEU A 21 -5.52 11.67 2.06
C LEU A 21 -6.44 10.45 1.86
N LEU A 22 -5.98 9.26 2.24
CA LEU A 22 -6.72 8.01 2.03
C LEU A 22 -7.76 7.69 3.13
N ARG A 23 -7.52 8.13 4.37
CA ARG A 23 -8.33 7.72 5.54
C ARG A 23 -9.77 8.20 5.47
N GLY A 24 -10.64 7.50 6.19
CA GLY A 24 -12.02 7.96 6.39
C GLY A 24 -12.83 8.05 5.10
N ARG A 25 -12.47 7.26 4.07
CA ARG A 25 -13.12 7.27 2.74
C ARG A 25 -12.98 8.60 1.98
N ARG A 26 -12.03 9.44 2.37
CA ARG A 26 -11.73 10.73 1.70
C ARG A 26 -11.32 10.54 0.24
N PHE A 27 -10.64 9.45 -0.07
CA PHE A 27 -10.22 9.13 -1.42
C PHE A 27 -11.33 8.41 -2.20
N PHE A 28 -12.17 9.19 -2.88
CA PHE A 28 -13.26 8.73 -3.75
C PHE A 28 -14.19 7.67 -3.11
N GLY A 29 -14.41 7.73 -1.79
CA GLY A 29 -15.28 6.78 -1.08
C GLY A 29 -14.64 5.42 -0.75
N TYR A 30 -13.44 5.12 -1.28
CA TYR A 30 -12.75 3.86 -1.05
C TYR A 30 -12.23 3.74 0.38
N LYS A 31 -12.43 2.58 0.99
CA LYS A 31 -11.99 2.32 2.38
C LYS A 31 -10.57 1.75 2.37
N PHE A 32 -9.62 2.55 2.84
CA PHE A 32 -8.25 2.12 3.11
C PHE A 32 -8.03 1.77 4.57
N ARG A 33 -7.16 0.79 4.81
CA ARG A 33 -6.54 0.49 6.10
C ARG A 33 -5.05 0.69 5.97
N ARG A 34 -4.39 1.13 7.05
CA ARG A 34 -2.94 1.25 7.12
C ARG A 34 -2.32 0.12 7.93
N GLN A 35 -1.08 -0.25 7.64
CA GLN A 35 -0.30 -1.27 8.35
C GLN A 35 -1.10 -2.55 8.54
N MET A 36 -1.63 -3.05 7.43
CA MET A 36 -2.54 -4.19 7.41
C MET A 36 -1.74 -5.49 7.34
N PRO A 37 -1.90 -6.42 8.30
CA PRO A 37 -1.34 -7.76 8.18
C PRO A 37 -2.05 -8.56 7.08
N ILE A 38 -1.28 -9.20 6.21
CA ILE A 38 -1.71 -10.12 5.17
C ILE A 38 -0.74 -11.31 5.19
N GLY A 39 -1.20 -12.44 5.72
CA GLY A 39 -0.34 -13.60 5.97
C GLY A 39 0.81 -13.23 6.91
N ALA A 40 2.04 -13.50 6.46
CA ALA A 40 3.26 -13.20 7.21
C ALA A 40 3.76 -11.73 7.05
N TYR A 41 3.11 -10.93 6.19
CA TYR A 41 3.58 -9.61 5.81
C TYR A 41 2.66 -8.51 6.35
N ILE A 42 3.24 -7.33 6.59
CA ILE A 42 2.48 -6.09 6.86
C ILE A 42 2.69 -5.17 5.67
N VAL A 43 1.58 -4.63 5.14
CA VAL A 43 1.58 -3.68 4.03
C VAL A 43 1.20 -2.28 4.52
N ASP A 44 1.75 -1.24 3.90
CA ASP A 44 1.56 0.14 4.38
C ASP A 44 0.11 0.59 4.27
N PHE A 45 -0.52 0.36 3.12
CA PHE A 45 -1.94 0.61 2.90
C PHE A 45 -2.60 -0.49 2.09
N ALA A 46 -3.88 -0.75 2.38
CA ALA A 46 -4.68 -1.69 1.63
C ALA A 46 -6.14 -1.22 1.48
N CYS A 47 -6.65 -1.27 0.25
CA CYS A 47 -8.08 -1.23 -0.04
C CYS A 47 -8.59 -2.66 -0.23
N PHE A 48 -9.25 -3.21 0.79
CA PHE A 48 -9.70 -4.60 0.78
C PHE A 48 -10.68 -4.91 -0.35
N LYS A 49 -11.62 -3.99 -0.63
CA LYS A 49 -12.65 -4.19 -1.66
C LYS A 49 -12.03 -4.27 -3.06
N ALA A 50 -11.06 -3.41 -3.35
CA ALA A 50 -10.35 -3.40 -4.63
C ALA A 50 -9.24 -4.45 -4.71
N ARG A 51 -8.90 -5.11 -3.59
CA ARG A 51 -7.70 -5.92 -3.43
C ARG A 51 -6.43 -5.19 -3.87
N LEU A 52 -6.33 -3.89 -3.55
CA LEU A 52 -5.18 -3.04 -3.88
C LEU A 52 -4.34 -2.76 -2.64
N ILE A 53 -3.02 -2.94 -2.76
CA ILE A 53 -1.99 -2.56 -1.80
C ILE A 53 -1.24 -1.34 -2.34
N ILE A 54 -0.90 -0.41 -1.46
CA ILE A 54 -0.03 0.74 -1.77
C ILE A 54 1.13 0.76 -0.78
N GLU A 55 2.35 0.88 -1.30
CA GLU A 55 3.59 0.94 -0.53
C GLU A 55 4.40 2.17 -0.89
N LEU A 56 5.00 2.78 0.12
CA LEU A 56 5.91 3.90 -0.04
C LEU A 56 7.32 3.45 0.34
N ASP A 57 8.25 3.51 -0.61
CA ASP A 57 9.62 3.05 -0.44
C ASP A 57 10.60 4.21 -0.22
N GLY A 58 11.39 4.13 0.86
CA GLY A 58 12.38 5.11 1.25
C GLY A 58 13.73 5.02 0.54
N GLY A 59 13.93 4.12 -0.43
CA GLY A 59 15.17 4.09 -1.21
C GLY A 59 16.33 3.32 -0.56
N GLN A 60 16.08 2.55 0.50
CA GLN A 60 17.13 1.79 1.20
C GLN A 60 17.07 0.28 0.92
N HIS A 61 16.10 -0.21 0.14
CA HIS A 61 15.90 -1.64 -0.12
C HIS A 61 16.60 -2.16 -1.38
N GLN A 62 17.84 -1.72 -1.66
CA GLN A 62 18.61 -2.30 -2.77
C GLN A 62 19.20 -3.71 -2.50
N ASN A 63 19.07 -4.26 -1.29
CA ASN A 63 19.84 -5.46 -0.92
C ASN A 63 19.04 -6.73 -0.62
N ASN A 64 17.79 -6.89 -1.08
CA ASN A 64 17.03 -8.12 -0.82
C ASN A 64 15.98 -8.45 -1.92
N GLU A 65 16.43 -8.48 -3.18
CA GLU A 65 15.60 -8.84 -4.34
C GLU A 65 14.83 -10.16 -4.17
N THR A 66 15.44 -11.16 -3.51
CA THR A 66 14.82 -12.48 -3.24
C THR A 66 13.76 -12.46 -2.14
N TYR A 67 13.85 -11.54 -1.18
CA TYR A 67 12.80 -11.36 -0.17
C TYR A 67 11.60 -10.61 -0.77
N ASP A 68 11.87 -9.64 -1.65
CA ASP A 68 10.82 -8.88 -2.34
C ASP A 68 10.04 -9.75 -3.34
N SER A 69 10.70 -10.70 -4.02
CA SER A 69 10.02 -11.61 -4.96
C SER A 69 9.03 -12.54 -4.26
N ARG A 70 9.44 -13.24 -3.20
CA ARG A 70 8.54 -14.15 -2.44
C ARG A 70 7.37 -13.42 -1.81
N ARG A 71 7.61 -12.20 -1.33
CA ARG A 71 6.57 -11.33 -0.76
C ARG A 71 5.56 -10.95 -1.82
N THR A 72 6.03 -10.45 -2.96
CA THR A 72 5.20 -10.03 -4.09
C THR A 72 4.42 -11.23 -4.64
N GLU A 73 5.05 -12.37 -4.86
CA GLU A 73 4.40 -13.62 -5.28
C GLU A 73 3.31 -14.05 -4.31
N PHE A 74 3.58 -14.07 -3.00
CA PHE A 74 2.58 -14.44 -2.01
C PHE A 74 1.36 -13.52 -2.05
N LEU A 75 1.58 -12.20 -2.09
CA LEU A 75 0.50 -11.22 -2.09
C LEU A 75 -0.33 -11.31 -3.39
N ASN A 76 0.35 -11.44 -4.54
CA ASN A 76 -0.30 -11.61 -5.85
C ASN A 76 -1.08 -12.93 -5.93
N ALA A 77 -0.52 -14.04 -5.45
CA ALA A 77 -1.22 -15.33 -5.38
C ALA A 77 -2.44 -15.27 -4.44
N ASN A 78 -2.38 -14.42 -3.43
CA ASN A 78 -3.53 -14.08 -2.59
C ASN A 78 -4.44 -13.03 -3.23
N GLY A 79 -4.35 -12.77 -4.54
CA GLY A 79 -5.24 -11.90 -5.30
C GLY A 79 -5.12 -10.42 -5.00
N TRP A 80 -4.00 -9.98 -4.41
CA TRP A 80 -3.71 -8.56 -4.24
C TRP A 80 -2.94 -8.00 -5.42
N GLU A 81 -3.26 -6.78 -5.82
CA GLU A 81 -2.41 -5.97 -6.68
C GLU A 81 -1.59 -5.00 -5.82
N ILE A 82 -0.33 -4.79 -6.17
CA ILE A 82 0.60 -3.94 -5.41
C ILE A 82 1.04 -2.75 -6.28
N LEU A 83 0.88 -1.54 -5.75
CA LEU A 83 1.52 -0.33 -6.29
C LEU A 83 2.58 0.15 -5.30
N ARG A 84 3.83 0.25 -5.77
CA ARG A 84 4.96 0.78 -5.01
C ARG A 84 5.35 2.14 -5.61
N PHE A 85 5.48 3.15 -4.76
CA PHE A 85 5.98 4.47 -5.13
C PHE A 85 7.20 4.80 -4.30
N TRP A 86 8.11 5.60 -4.86
CA TRP A 86 9.24 6.09 -4.08
C TRP A 86 8.82 7.29 -3.22
N ASN A 87 9.43 7.42 -2.04
CA ASN A 87 9.17 8.56 -1.15
C ASN A 87 9.52 9.91 -1.80
N ASN A 88 10.55 9.96 -2.66
CA ASN A 88 10.89 11.16 -3.41
C ASN A 88 9.82 11.48 -4.46
N GLU A 89 9.35 10.49 -5.22
CA GLU A 89 8.27 10.63 -6.20
C GLU A 89 7.00 11.17 -5.53
N PHE A 90 6.58 10.59 -4.41
CA PHE A 90 5.41 11.06 -3.68
C PHE A 90 5.58 12.49 -3.14
N ARG A 91 6.79 12.85 -2.69
CA ARG A 91 7.07 14.22 -2.22
C ARG A 91 7.06 15.24 -3.34
N THR A 92 7.58 14.90 -4.51
CA THR A 92 7.70 15.83 -5.64
C THR A 92 6.39 15.93 -6.42
N ASN A 93 5.70 14.81 -6.63
CA ASN A 93 4.53 14.70 -7.49
C ASN A 93 3.35 13.97 -6.79
N GLU A 94 2.89 14.50 -5.65
CA GLU A 94 1.76 13.92 -4.88
C GLU A 94 0.52 13.68 -5.77
N GLU A 95 0.20 14.61 -6.67
CA GLU A 95 -0.96 14.51 -7.55
C GLU A 95 -0.87 13.33 -8.54
N GLU A 96 0.30 13.08 -9.14
CA GLU A 96 0.50 11.98 -10.07
C GLU A 96 0.35 10.63 -9.38
N VAL A 97 0.90 10.49 -8.16
CA VAL A 97 0.74 9.29 -7.34
C VAL A 97 -0.73 9.04 -7.01
N LEU A 98 -1.46 10.08 -6.60
CA LEU A 98 -2.89 9.95 -6.34
C LEU A 98 -3.67 9.60 -7.62
N MET A 99 -3.33 10.19 -8.76
CA MET A 99 -3.95 9.88 -10.03
C MET A 99 -3.74 8.41 -10.43
N ALA A 100 -2.53 7.89 -10.27
CA ALA A 100 -2.19 6.49 -10.53
C ALA A 100 -2.99 5.54 -9.63
N ILE A 101 -3.07 5.84 -8.32
CA ILE A 101 -3.89 5.06 -7.37
C ILE A 101 -5.36 5.07 -7.80
N ARG A 102 -5.91 6.25 -8.14
CA ARG A 102 -7.30 6.38 -8.58
C ARG A 102 -7.58 5.59 -9.86
N GLN A 103 -6.71 5.72 -10.85
CA GLN A 103 -6.85 5.00 -12.13
C GLN A 103 -6.88 3.50 -11.87
N ARG A 104 -5.97 3.00 -11.01
CA ARG A 104 -5.95 1.58 -10.70
C ARG A 104 -7.19 1.10 -9.97
N LEU A 105 -7.69 1.85 -9.00
CA LEU A 105 -8.96 1.53 -8.32
C LEU A 105 -10.13 1.44 -9.30
N ARG A 106 -10.17 2.29 -10.33
CA ARG A 106 -11.22 2.25 -11.36
C ARG A 106 -11.10 1.02 -12.27
N CYS A 107 -9.89 0.57 -12.58
CA CYS A 107 -9.68 -0.65 -13.35
C CYS A 107 -10.08 -1.90 -12.56
N LEU A 108 -9.75 -1.94 -11.27
CA LEU A 108 -10.03 -3.08 -10.38
C LEU A 108 -11.49 -3.15 -9.91
N MET A 109 -12.13 -2.00 -9.77
CA MET A 109 -13.54 -1.88 -9.46
C MET A 109 -14.17 -0.87 -10.40
N PRO A 110 -14.46 -1.28 -11.65
CA PRO A 110 -15.35 -0.48 -12.48
C PRO A 110 -16.67 -0.33 -11.71
N SER A 111 -17.20 0.89 -11.67
CA SER A 111 -18.58 1.07 -11.20
C SER A 111 -19.48 0.11 -11.99
N PRO A 112 -20.48 -0.53 -11.35
CA PRO A 112 -21.51 -1.27 -12.05
C PRO A 112 -22.15 -0.45 -13.17
#